data_AF-A0A2V6MJC5-F1
#
_entry.id   AF-A0A2V6MJC5-F1
#
_cell.length_a   1.000
_cell.length_b   1.000
_cell.length_c   1.000
_cell.angle_alpha   90.00
_cell.angle_beta   90.00
_cell.angle_gamma   90.00
#
_symmetry.space_group_name_H-M   'P 1'
#
loop_
_entity.id
_entity.type
_entity.pdbx_description
1 polymer ?
#
loop_
_entity_poly.entity_id
_entity_poly.type
_entity_poly.pdbx_seq_one_letter_code
_entity_poly.pdbx_strand_id
1 'polypeptide(L)'
;MVSPALRFPSTNCRSACILLKRKSARLRCEIFRNCLAAKKKTLTNKLLKVISGGQTGVDRGALDAALALQVECGGWCPEGRLAEDGTIPKRYPVMELANAGYAERTARNVADSDGTLVISNGVPLGGTRETVDRCIEMRKPHLIIDCARRSVQETIEVATEFVINLSFRVAQTTSNLSNVRKSPGELEDPSHSLGMTIVLNVAGPRASQWPEGHKTAQQIVSGILRRLVDRTAPLNTVRDSPRGDP
;
A
#
# COMPACT_ATOMS: atom_id res chain seq x y z
N MET A 1 -12.21 -5.61 -40.87
CA MET A 1 -11.34 -5.79 -39.69
C MET A 1 -11.55 -4.60 -38.77
N VAL A 2 -12.25 -4.81 -37.64
CA VAL A 2 -12.23 -4.15 -36.31
C VAL A 2 -13.51 -4.66 -35.63
N SER A 3 -13.40 -5.48 -34.59
CA SER A 3 -14.56 -5.90 -33.79
C SER A 3 -14.96 -4.81 -32.79
N PRO A 4 -16.26 -4.57 -32.56
CA PRO A 4 -16.71 -3.52 -31.66
C PRO A 4 -16.52 -3.91 -30.20
N ALA A 5 -16.05 -2.96 -29.40
CA ALA A 5 -15.91 -3.08 -27.96
C ALA A 5 -17.27 -3.38 -27.30
N LEU A 6 -17.37 -4.54 -26.65
CA LEU A 6 -18.50 -4.92 -25.80
C LEU A 6 -18.53 -3.98 -24.58
N ARG A 7 -19.40 -2.97 -24.62
CA ARG A 7 -19.89 -2.28 -23.42
C ARG A 7 -20.76 -3.26 -22.63
N PHE A 8 -20.39 -3.54 -21.37
CA PHE A 8 -21.24 -4.31 -20.46
C PHE A 8 -22.14 -3.36 -19.66
N PRO A 9 -23.47 -3.53 -19.70
CA PRO A 9 -24.35 -2.85 -18.77
C PRO A 9 -24.19 -3.43 -17.37
N SER A 10 -24.46 -2.62 -16.35
CA SER A 10 -24.51 -3.00 -14.94
C SER A 10 -25.62 -4.04 -14.70
N THR A 11 -25.34 -5.32 -14.97
CA THR A 11 -26.31 -6.40 -14.76
C THR A 11 -25.96 -7.25 -13.54
N ASN A 12 -26.96 -7.41 -12.69
CA ASN A 12 -27.03 -8.25 -11.49
C ASN A 12 -26.38 -9.64 -11.69
N CYS A 13 -25.72 -10.18 -10.65
CA CYS A 13 -24.92 -11.42 -10.65
C CYS A 13 -25.60 -12.64 -11.28
N ARG A 14 -26.94 -12.71 -11.25
CA ARG A 14 -27.72 -13.80 -11.85
C ARG A 14 -27.69 -13.80 -13.39
N SER A 15 -27.73 -12.65 -14.05
CA SER A 15 -27.71 -12.57 -15.53
C SER A 15 -26.33 -12.88 -16.12
N ALA A 16 -25.26 -12.53 -15.41
CA ALA A 16 -23.88 -12.85 -15.81
C ALA A 16 -23.61 -14.37 -15.83
N CYS A 17 -24.20 -15.12 -14.90
CA CYS A 17 -24.02 -16.56 -14.79
C CYS A 17 -24.65 -17.33 -15.98
N ILE A 18 -25.79 -16.87 -16.51
CA ILE A 18 -26.44 -17.47 -17.67
C ILE A 18 -25.63 -17.24 -18.95
N LEU A 19 -25.06 -16.04 -19.12
CA LEU A 19 -24.25 -15.69 -20.30
C LEU A 19 -22.89 -16.44 -20.33
N LEU A 20 -22.34 -16.78 -19.16
CA LEU A 20 -21.09 -17.51 -19.01
C LEU A 20 -21.20 -18.99 -19.41
N LYS A 21 -22.36 -19.63 -19.21
CA LYS A 21 -22.58 -21.05 -19.58
C LYS A 21 -22.44 -21.33 -21.08
N ARG A 22 -22.65 -20.33 -21.94
CA ARG A 22 -22.55 -20.42 -23.42
C ARG A 22 -21.14 -20.12 -23.97
N LYS A 23 -20.17 -19.74 -23.13
CA LYS A 23 -18.81 -19.37 -23.54
C LYS A 23 -17.85 -20.55 -23.36
N SER A 24 -16.81 -20.64 -24.20
CA SER A 24 -15.74 -21.64 -24.06
C SER A 24 -15.14 -21.65 -22.64
N ALA A 25 -14.73 -22.82 -22.15
CA ALA A 25 -14.11 -22.98 -20.83
C ALA A 25 -12.94 -22.01 -20.60
N ARG A 26 -12.15 -21.72 -21.65
CA ARG A 26 -11.04 -20.77 -21.62
C ARG A 26 -11.51 -19.34 -21.31
N LEU A 27 -12.58 -18.89 -21.96
CA LEU A 27 -13.16 -17.56 -21.78
C LEU A 27 -13.85 -17.42 -20.41
N ARG A 28 -14.42 -18.50 -19.87
CA ARG A 28 -14.95 -18.53 -18.49
C ARG A 28 -13.84 -18.38 -17.45
N CYS A 29 -12.73 -19.12 -17.59
CA CYS A 29 -11.58 -19.00 -16.71
C CYS A 29 -10.94 -17.60 -16.75
N GLU A 30 -10.88 -16.99 -17.93
CA GLU A 30 -10.36 -15.64 -18.11
C GLU A 30 -11.25 -14.57 -17.45
N ILE A 31 -12.57 -14.64 -17.66
CA ILE A 31 -13.53 -13.72 -17.01
C ILE A 31 -13.49 -13.90 -15.48
N PHE A 32 -13.43 -15.14 -14.98
CA PHE A 32 -13.33 -15.42 -13.55
C PHE A 32 -12.03 -14.88 -12.94
N ARG A 33 -10.89 -15.07 -13.62
CA ARG A 33 -9.60 -14.47 -13.22
C ARG A 33 -9.67 -12.94 -13.19
N ASN A 34 -10.29 -12.32 -14.19
CA ASN A 34 -10.43 -10.87 -14.25
C ASN A 34 -11.33 -10.32 -13.14
N CYS A 35 -12.43 -11.00 -12.80
CA CYS A 35 -13.29 -10.63 -11.67
C CYS A 35 -12.59 -10.78 -10.32
N LEU A 36 -11.81 -11.86 -10.12
CA LEU A 36 -11.03 -12.05 -8.91
C LEU A 36 -9.93 -10.99 -8.77
N ALA A 37 -9.22 -10.69 -9.85
CA ALA A 37 -8.21 -9.62 -9.88
C ALA A 37 -8.84 -8.24 -9.59
N ALA A 38 -10.02 -7.95 -10.14
CA ALA A 38 -10.75 -6.71 -9.86
C ALA A 38 -11.21 -6.61 -8.40
N LYS A 39 -11.72 -7.70 -7.80
CA LYS A 39 -12.08 -7.72 -6.37
C LYS A 39 -10.86 -7.57 -5.45
N LYS A 40 -9.76 -8.26 -5.76
CA LYS A 40 -8.48 -8.17 -5.04
C LYS A 40 -7.92 -6.74 -5.04
N LYS A 41 -8.02 -6.06 -6.19
CA LYS A 41 -7.62 -4.67 -6.41
C LYS A 41 -8.47 -3.67 -5.61
N THR A 42 -9.79 -3.87 -5.55
CA THR A 42 -10.67 -3.03 -4.72
C THR A 42 -10.39 -3.19 -3.23
N LEU A 43 -9.96 -4.38 -2.79
CA LEU A 43 -9.67 -4.63 -1.37
C LEU A 43 -8.35 -4.00 -0.92
N THR A 44 -7.31 -4.02 -1.76
CA THR A 44 -6.03 -3.38 -1.45
C THR A 44 -6.16 -1.87 -1.32
N ASN A 45 -6.96 -1.26 -2.20
CA ASN A 45 -7.24 0.18 -2.16
C ASN A 45 -8.00 0.62 -0.90
N LYS A 46 -8.61 -0.30 -0.15
CA LYS A 46 -9.27 0.01 1.12
C LYS A 46 -8.36 -0.15 2.33
N LEU A 47 -7.25 -0.88 2.21
CA LEU A 47 -6.43 -1.31 3.36
C LEU A 47 -5.17 -0.48 3.57
N LEU A 48 -4.60 0.10 2.52
CA LEU A 48 -3.32 0.81 2.62
C LEU A 48 -3.25 2.00 1.64
N LYS A 49 -2.71 3.11 2.13
CA LYS A 49 -2.27 4.27 1.36
C LYS A 49 -0.76 4.44 1.55
N VAL A 50 -0.03 4.66 0.46
CA VAL A 50 1.43 4.89 0.50
C VAL A 50 1.71 6.38 0.37
N ILE A 51 2.33 7.00 1.36
CA ILE A 51 2.79 8.38 1.26
C ILE A 51 4.32 8.46 1.20
N SER A 52 4.82 9.47 0.50
CA SER A 52 6.23 9.81 0.44
C SER A 52 6.39 11.26 -0.04
N GLY A 53 7.56 11.88 0.15
CA GLY A 53 7.73 13.28 -0.25
C GLY A 53 8.28 13.53 -1.65
N GLY A 54 8.35 12.48 -2.47
CA GLY A 54 8.60 12.61 -3.92
C GLY A 54 10.04 12.95 -4.33
N GLN A 55 10.99 12.88 -3.41
CA GLN A 55 12.42 12.97 -3.74
C GLN A 55 12.83 11.85 -4.72
N THR A 56 13.93 12.03 -5.46
CA THR A 56 14.50 10.93 -6.25
C THR A 56 14.89 9.74 -5.34
N GLY A 57 15.25 8.61 -5.94
CA GLY A 57 15.61 7.42 -5.16
C GLY A 57 14.38 6.77 -4.54
N VAL A 58 14.46 6.50 -3.23
CA VAL A 58 13.49 5.66 -2.50
C VAL A 58 12.07 6.21 -2.55
N ASP A 59 11.91 7.52 -2.34
CA ASP A 59 10.59 8.17 -2.29
C ASP A 59 9.79 7.91 -3.58
N ARG A 60 10.39 8.21 -4.74
CA ARG A 60 9.78 7.95 -6.05
C ARG A 60 9.61 6.46 -6.36
N GLY A 61 10.53 5.61 -5.92
CA GLY A 61 10.39 4.16 -6.07
C GLY A 61 9.15 3.62 -5.36
N ALA A 62 8.85 4.14 -4.16
CA ALA A 62 7.66 3.81 -3.41
C ALA A 62 6.38 4.29 -4.09
N LEU A 63 6.36 5.54 -4.56
CA LEU A 63 5.21 6.09 -5.30
C LEU A 63 4.98 5.34 -6.61
N ASP A 64 6.03 4.97 -7.33
CA ASP A 64 5.92 4.20 -8.57
C ASP A 64 5.36 2.79 -8.35
N ALA A 65 5.71 2.13 -7.25
CA ALA A 65 5.10 0.87 -6.87
C ALA A 65 3.59 1.01 -6.59
N ALA A 66 3.20 2.04 -5.84
CA ALA A 66 1.79 2.29 -5.52
C ALA A 66 0.97 2.63 -6.78
N LEU A 67 1.49 3.52 -7.63
CA LEU A 67 0.84 3.87 -8.90
C LEU A 67 0.70 2.66 -9.83
N ALA A 68 1.74 1.83 -9.96
CA ALA A 68 1.72 0.64 -10.81
C ALA A 68 0.68 -0.39 -10.34
N LEU A 69 0.46 -0.51 -9.02
CA LEU A 69 -0.53 -1.39 -8.43
C LEU A 69 -1.89 -0.71 -8.16
N GLN A 70 -2.01 0.55 -8.56
CA GLN A 70 -3.20 1.40 -8.39
C GLN A 70 -3.68 1.56 -6.95
N VAL A 71 -2.73 1.49 -6.01
CA VAL A 71 -2.93 1.77 -4.59
C VAL A 71 -2.90 3.28 -4.38
N GLU A 72 -3.76 3.81 -3.50
CA GLU A 72 -3.78 5.24 -3.19
C GLU A 72 -2.39 5.68 -2.71
N CYS A 73 -1.87 6.75 -3.31
CA CYS A 73 -0.61 7.31 -2.88
C CYS A 73 -0.60 8.83 -2.92
N GLY A 74 0.42 9.42 -2.30
CA GLY A 74 0.62 10.87 -2.26
C GLY A 74 1.70 11.23 -1.25
N GLY A 75 1.46 12.27 -0.46
CA GLY A 75 2.37 12.75 0.56
C GLY A 75 2.73 14.22 0.36
N TRP A 76 3.61 14.72 1.20
CA TRP A 76 3.96 16.13 1.26
C TRP A 76 5.33 16.38 0.66
N CYS A 77 5.42 17.35 -0.24
CA CYS A 77 6.65 17.82 -0.85
C CYS A 77 6.90 19.31 -0.53
N PRO A 78 8.14 19.80 -0.69
CA PRO A 78 8.43 21.23 -0.55
C PRO A 78 7.61 22.08 -1.52
N GLU A 79 7.45 23.35 -1.20
CA GLU A 79 6.90 24.36 -2.11
C GLU A 79 7.66 24.36 -3.45
N GLY A 80 6.95 24.54 -4.56
CA GLY A 80 7.47 24.40 -5.92
C GLY A 80 7.70 22.95 -6.36
N ARG A 81 7.26 21.97 -5.55
CA ARG A 81 7.48 20.53 -5.76
C ARG A 81 8.97 20.20 -5.95
N LEU A 82 9.84 20.74 -5.11
CA LEU A 82 11.29 20.60 -5.29
C LEU A 82 11.81 19.18 -4.95
N ALA A 83 12.70 18.68 -5.80
CA ALA A 83 13.52 17.49 -5.63
C ALA A 83 14.95 17.77 -6.14
N GLU A 84 15.88 16.83 -5.95
CA GLU A 84 17.29 17.04 -6.37
C GLU A 84 17.46 17.22 -7.88
N ASP A 85 16.55 16.65 -8.68
CA ASP A 85 16.56 16.69 -10.14
C ASP A 85 15.59 17.76 -10.70
N GLY A 86 15.18 18.71 -9.86
CA GLY A 86 14.26 19.78 -10.20
C GLY A 86 12.83 19.51 -9.72
N THR A 87 11.84 19.85 -10.54
CA THR A 87 10.43 19.75 -10.16
C THR A 87 9.93 18.29 -10.20
N ILE A 88 9.28 17.84 -9.11
CA ILE A 88 8.67 16.51 -9.04
C ILE A 88 7.59 16.38 -10.13
N PRO A 89 7.68 15.35 -11.00
CA PRO A 89 6.72 15.15 -12.08
C PRO A 89 5.26 15.11 -11.63
N LYS A 90 4.34 15.67 -12.44
CA LYS A 90 2.89 15.76 -12.13
C LYS A 90 2.20 14.41 -11.94
N ARG A 91 2.78 13.32 -12.46
CA ARG A 91 2.27 11.95 -12.27
C ARG A 91 2.25 11.51 -10.81
N TYR A 92 3.09 12.12 -9.97
CA TYR A 92 3.15 11.85 -8.54
C TYR A 92 2.15 12.73 -7.79
N PRO A 93 1.14 12.15 -7.12
CA PRO A 93 0.07 12.89 -6.44
C PRO A 93 0.50 13.45 -5.07
N VAL A 94 1.69 14.05 -5.00
CA VAL A 94 2.17 14.76 -3.79
C VAL A 94 1.59 16.17 -3.73
N MET A 95 1.34 16.66 -2.52
CA MET A 95 0.85 17.99 -2.22
C MET A 95 2.00 18.88 -1.74
N GLU A 96 2.03 20.12 -2.19
CA GLU A 96 3.00 21.10 -1.72
C GLU A 96 2.63 21.54 -0.30
N LEU A 97 3.63 21.58 0.57
CA LEU A 97 3.50 22.20 1.88
C LEU A 97 4.04 23.63 1.75
N ALA A 98 3.15 24.62 1.90
CA ALA A 98 3.50 26.03 1.73
C ALA A 98 4.59 26.47 2.72
N ASN A 99 5.58 27.22 2.25
CA ASN A 99 6.73 27.71 3.02
C ASN A 99 7.55 26.59 3.70
N ALA A 100 7.48 25.36 3.20
CA ALA A 100 8.20 24.21 3.75
C ALA A 100 9.45 23.87 2.95
N GLY A 101 10.56 23.67 3.66
CA GLY A 101 11.74 23.01 3.14
C GLY A 101 11.66 21.49 3.28
N TYR A 102 12.82 20.84 3.11
CA TYR A 102 12.92 19.38 3.22
C TYR A 102 12.65 18.86 4.63
N ALA A 103 12.91 19.65 5.65
CA ALA A 103 12.72 19.27 7.05
C ALA A 103 11.23 19.21 7.41
N GLU A 104 10.49 20.26 7.03
CA GLU A 104 9.07 20.42 7.33
C GLU A 104 8.21 19.38 6.59
N ARG A 105 8.50 19.14 5.30
CA ARG A 105 7.81 18.08 4.54
C ARG A 105 8.08 16.70 5.13
N THR A 106 9.28 16.45 5.65
CA THR A 106 9.65 15.17 6.27
C THR A 106 8.86 14.98 7.55
N ALA A 107 8.83 16.00 8.42
CA ALA A 107 8.04 15.99 9.65
C ALA A 107 6.55 15.73 9.36
N ARG A 108 6.00 16.40 8.35
CA ARG A 108 4.59 16.27 7.99
C ARG A 108 4.25 14.87 7.45
N ASN A 109 5.10 14.28 6.60
CA ASN A 109 4.90 12.90 6.15
C ASN A 109 4.95 11.88 7.30
N VAL A 110 5.84 12.09 8.28
CA VAL A 110 5.88 11.25 9.48
C VAL A 110 4.61 11.44 10.31
N ALA A 111 4.20 12.68 10.56
CA ALA A 111 3.03 13.00 11.37
C ALA A 111 1.71 12.45 10.79
N ASP A 112 1.53 12.55 9.47
CA ASP A 112 0.31 12.16 8.75
C ASP A 112 0.29 10.65 8.38
N SER A 113 1.24 9.86 8.87
CA SER A 113 1.30 8.40 8.68
C SER A 113 1.01 7.64 9.97
N ASP A 114 0.52 6.40 9.85
CA ASP A 114 0.40 5.45 10.97
C ASP A 114 1.76 4.82 11.33
N GLY A 115 2.68 4.80 10.37
CA GLY A 115 4.06 4.42 10.58
C GLY A 115 4.93 4.71 9.36
N THR A 116 6.24 4.71 9.59
CA THR A 116 7.24 4.99 8.55
C THR A 116 8.15 3.79 8.29
N LEU A 117 8.22 3.35 7.03
CA LEU A 117 9.21 2.40 6.54
C LEU A 117 10.40 3.17 5.95
N VAL A 118 11.56 3.05 6.59
CA VAL A 118 12.82 3.63 6.11
C VAL A 118 13.62 2.56 5.39
N ILE A 119 13.86 2.74 4.10
CA ILE A 119 14.66 1.83 3.26
C ILE A 119 16.01 2.49 3.00
N SER A 120 17.10 1.87 3.48
CA SER A 120 18.46 2.39 3.32
C SER A 120 19.42 1.33 2.82
N ASN A 121 20.61 1.76 2.40
CA ASN A 121 21.74 0.89 2.08
C ASN A 121 22.91 1.30 2.99
N GLY A 122 23.05 0.61 4.10
CA GLY A 122 23.86 1.03 5.24
C GLY A 122 23.10 1.95 6.21
N VAL A 123 23.87 2.61 7.08
CA VAL A 123 23.34 3.49 8.14
C VAL A 123 22.61 4.69 7.53
N PRO A 124 21.40 5.05 8.01
CA PRO A 124 20.70 6.26 7.59
C PRO A 124 21.53 7.53 7.82
N LEU A 125 21.68 8.36 6.78
CA LEU A 125 22.39 9.64 6.83
C LEU A 125 21.54 10.77 6.23
N GLY A 126 21.89 12.02 6.55
CA GLY A 126 21.21 13.22 6.06
C GLY A 126 19.70 13.19 6.29
N GLY A 127 18.91 13.52 5.28
CA GLY A 127 17.44 13.52 5.36
C GLY A 127 16.81 12.16 5.71
N THR A 128 17.50 11.05 5.44
CA THR A 128 17.03 9.72 5.88
C THR A 128 17.16 9.57 7.39
N ARG A 129 18.28 10.04 7.98
CA ARG A 129 18.45 10.09 9.44
C ARG A 129 17.44 11.02 10.08
N GLU A 130 17.22 12.19 9.48
CA GLU A 130 16.22 13.14 9.97
C GLU A 130 14.81 12.51 10.01
N THR A 131 14.45 11.69 9.03
CA THR A 131 13.17 10.96 9.07
C THR A 131 13.06 10.05 10.29
N VAL A 132 14.14 9.33 10.63
CA VAL A 132 14.21 8.49 11.83
C VAL A 132 14.07 9.34 13.10
N ASP A 133 14.80 10.46 13.17
CA ASP A 133 14.75 11.39 14.30
C ASP A 133 13.31 11.91 14.53
N ARG A 134 12.61 12.33 13.46
CA ARG A 134 11.19 12.75 13.55
C ARG A 134 10.27 11.63 14.01
N CYS A 135 10.51 10.38 13.58
CA CYS A 135 9.71 9.24 14.05
C CYS A 135 9.86 9.03 15.56
N ILE A 136 11.08 9.16 16.07
CA ILE A 136 11.39 9.05 17.50
C ILE A 136 10.74 10.20 18.28
N GLU A 137 10.96 11.45 17.84
CA GLU A 137 10.41 12.65 18.47
C GLU A 137 8.88 12.60 18.58
N MET A 138 8.20 12.22 17.49
CA MET A 138 6.74 12.15 17.42
C MET A 138 6.16 10.84 17.98
N ARG A 139 7.02 9.93 18.49
CA ARG A 139 6.64 8.59 18.95
C ARG A 139 5.83 7.79 17.91
N LYS A 140 6.16 7.98 16.63
CA LYS A 140 5.56 7.26 15.52
C LYS A 140 6.25 5.91 15.31
N PRO A 141 5.49 4.82 15.12
CA PRO A 141 6.06 3.53 14.74
C PRO A 141 6.91 3.66 13.48
N HIS A 142 8.12 3.09 13.50
CA HIS A 142 8.99 3.08 12.34
C HIS A 142 9.78 1.77 12.27
N LEU A 143 10.12 1.38 11.04
CA LEU A 143 10.99 0.26 10.75
C LEU A 143 12.11 0.74 9.83
N ILE A 144 13.36 0.51 10.24
CA ILE A 144 14.54 0.78 9.43
C ILE A 144 15.02 -0.53 8.82
N ILE A 145 15.13 -0.56 7.50
CA ILE A 145 15.67 -1.71 6.77
C ILE A 145 16.95 -1.30 6.07
N ASP A 146 18.04 -1.95 6.49
CA ASP A 146 19.32 -1.90 5.81
C ASP A 146 19.41 -3.00 4.75
N CYS A 147 19.26 -2.59 3.48
CA CYS A 147 19.37 -3.46 2.32
C CYS A 147 20.82 -3.90 2.01
N ALA A 148 21.84 -3.34 2.67
CA ALA A 148 23.21 -3.87 2.56
C ALA A 148 23.36 -5.21 3.31
N ARG A 149 22.44 -5.50 4.24
CA ARG A 149 22.52 -6.65 5.15
C ARG A 149 21.39 -7.64 4.99
N ARG A 150 20.43 -7.37 4.10
CA ARG A 150 19.23 -8.19 3.88
C ARG A 150 18.96 -8.33 2.40
N SER A 151 18.49 -9.51 2.01
CA SER A 151 17.92 -9.69 0.68
C SER A 151 16.61 -8.90 0.53
N VAL A 152 16.21 -8.66 -0.72
CA VAL A 152 14.92 -8.04 -1.05
C VAL A 152 13.75 -8.89 -0.51
N GLN A 153 13.86 -10.22 -0.53
CA GLN A 153 12.78 -11.11 -0.10
C GLN A 153 12.56 -11.05 1.42
N GLU A 154 13.63 -11.15 2.21
CA GLU A 154 13.56 -10.99 3.67
C GLU A 154 13.03 -9.60 4.05
N THR A 155 13.48 -8.58 3.31
CA THR A 155 13.01 -7.20 3.49
C THR A 155 11.50 -7.08 3.29
N ILE A 156 10.96 -7.69 2.22
CA ILE A 156 9.53 -7.71 1.95
C ILE A 156 8.78 -8.38 3.11
N GLU A 157 9.30 -9.49 3.65
CA GLU A 157 8.65 -10.23 4.74
C GLU A 157 8.55 -9.41 6.01
N VAL A 158 9.69 -8.88 6.49
CA VAL A 158 9.75 -8.06 7.71
C VAL A 158 8.91 -6.78 7.56
N ALA A 159 8.97 -6.13 6.39
CA ALA A 159 8.18 -4.93 6.14
C ALA A 159 6.67 -5.23 6.08
N THR A 160 6.27 -6.39 5.53
CA THR A 160 4.87 -6.82 5.51
C THR A 160 4.35 -7.04 6.92
N GLU A 161 5.12 -7.69 7.79
CA GLU A 161 4.76 -7.90 9.20
C GLU A 161 4.64 -6.58 9.95
N PHE A 162 5.53 -5.62 9.69
CA PHE A 162 5.42 -4.28 10.25
C PHE A 162 4.10 -3.61 9.88
N VAL A 163 3.71 -3.62 8.61
CA VAL A 163 2.43 -3.02 8.15
C VAL A 163 1.22 -3.73 8.79
N ILE A 164 1.25 -5.05 8.90
CA ILE A 164 0.22 -5.82 9.60
C ILE A 164 0.13 -5.39 11.07
N ASN A 165 1.26 -5.23 11.76
CA ASN A 165 1.28 -4.79 13.14
C ASN A 165 0.76 -3.34 13.31
N LEU A 166 0.99 -2.45 12.35
CA LEU A 166 0.36 -1.11 12.34
C LEU A 166 -1.16 -1.24 12.30
N SER A 167 -1.68 -2.11 11.43
CA SER A 167 -3.13 -2.29 11.28
C SER A 167 -3.80 -2.77 12.58
N PHE A 168 -3.16 -3.68 13.32
CA PHE A 168 -3.66 -4.10 14.64
C PHE A 168 -3.64 -2.98 15.67
N ARG A 169 -2.59 -2.15 15.70
CA ARG A 169 -2.50 -1.01 16.64
C ARG A 169 -3.61 0.01 16.39
N VAL A 170 -3.81 0.39 15.13
CA VAL A 170 -4.85 1.36 14.74
C VAL A 170 -6.25 0.81 15.08
N ALA A 171 -6.50 -0.49 14.90
CA ALA A 171 -7.74 -1.14 15.29
C ALA A 171 -8.02 -1.12 16.80
N GLN A 172 -6.99 -1.28 17.63
CA GLN A 172 -7.14 -1.18 19.08
C GLN A 172 -7.42 0.26 19.53
N THR A 173 -6.73 1.25 18.95
CA THR A 173 -6.94 2.67 19.29
C THR A 173 -8.37 3.13 18.95
N THR A 174 -8.89 2.76 17.78
CA THR A 174 -10.25 3.13 17.36
C THR A 174 -11.33 2.44 18.18
N SER A 175 -11.15 1.16 18.52
CA SER A 175 -12.07 0.42 19.39
C SER A 175 -12.13 1.02 20.80
N ASN A 176 -10.98 1.46 21.34
CA ASN A 176 -10.94 2.14 22.64
C ASN A 176 -11.64 3.51 22.60
N LEU A 177 -11.55 4.25 21.49
CA LEU A 177 -12.26 5.52 21.30
C LEU A 177 -13.77 5.31 21.15
N SER A 178 -14.23 4.26 20.45
CA SER A 178 -15.67 3.96 20.33
C SER A 178 -16.30 3.50 21.65
N ASN A 179 -15.51 2.93 22.57
CA ASN A 179 -15.96 2.55 23.90
C ASN A 179 -16.15 3.74 24.87
N VAL A 180 -15.76 4.96 24.50
CA VAL A 180 -15.84 6.14 25.39
C VAL A 180 -17.20 6.87 25.34
N ARG A 181 -18.12 6.54 24.43
CA ARG A 181 -19.54 6.99 24.50
C ARG A 181 -20.38 6.27 23.44
N LYS A 182 -21.25 5.35 23.86
CA LYS A 182 -22.48 5.04 23.12
C LYS A 182 -23.64 4.87 24.11
N SER A 183 -24.64 5.73 23.96
CA SER A 183 -25.97 5.52 24.51
C SER A 183 -26.58 4.25 23.89
N PRO A 184 -27.26 3.39 24.66
CA PRO A 184 -27.78 2.13 24.14
C PRO A 184 -28.98 2.39 23.22
N GLY A 185 -28.91 1.97 21.96
CA GLY A 185 -30.05 2.11 21.05
C GLY A 185 -29.89 1.74 19.57
N GLU A 186 -28.69 1.52 19.03
CA GLU A 186 -28.55 1.22 17.60
C GLU A 186 -28.09 -0.22 17.35
N LEU A 187 -28.93 -0.97 16.62
CA LEU A 187 -28.69 -2.33 16.15
C LEU A 187 -27.40 -2.40 15.33
N GLU A 188 -26.48 -3.27 15.75
CA GLU A 188 -25.20 -3.47 15.06
C GLU A 188 -25.37 -4.34 13.80
N ASP A 189 -25.04 -3.77 12.64
CA ASP A 189 -24.84 -4.50 11.38
C ASP A 189 -23.49 -5.24 11.42
N PRO A 190 -23.40 -6.55 11.08
CA PRO A 190 -22.15 -7.33 11.17
C PRO A 190 -21.02 -6.93 10.20
N SER A 191 -21.10 -5.77 9.54
CA SER A 191 -20.15 -5.31 8.51
C SER A 191 -19.00 -4.44 9.04
N HIS A 192 -18.93 -4.19 10.36
CA HIS A 192 -18.07 -3.16 10.97
C HIS A 192 -16.56 -3.42 11.04
N SER A 193 -16.00 -4.47 10.41
CA SER A 193 -14.61 -4.89 10.67
C SER A 193 -13.54 -4.43 9.67
N LEU A 194 -13.82 -3.63 8.63
CA LEU A 194 -12.81 -3.30 7.60
C LEU A 194 -12.83 -1.83 7.10
N GLY A 195 -12.95 -0.87 8.02
CA GLY A 195 -13.05 0.56 7.71
C GLY A 195 -11.78 1.41 7.86
N MET A 196 -10.60 0.84 8.14
CA MET A 196 -9.39 1.63 8.40
C MET A 196 -8.33 1.42 7.32
N THR A 197 -8.17 2.43 6.48
CA THR A 197 -7.03 2.54 5.56
C THR A 197 -5.81 2.95 6.35
N ILE A 198 -4.79 2.09 6.39
CA ILE A 198 -3.50 2.40 7.01
C ILE A 198 -2.72 3.33 6.10
N VAL A 199 -2.10 4.37 6.66
CA VAL A 199 -1.22 5.28 5.93
C VAL A 199 0.23 4.94 6.24
N LEU A 200 0.94 4.36 5.28
CA LEU A 200 2.36 4.03 5.38
C LEU A 200 3.19 5.10 4.71
N ASN A 201 4.04 5.80 5.47
CA ASN A 201 5.09 6.63 4.91
C ASN A 201 6.28 5.76 4.50
N VAL A 202 6.83 5.99 3.31
CA VAL A 202 8.07 5.34 2.84
C VAL A 202 9.11 6.40 2.53
N ALA A 203 10.29 6.25 3.13
CA ALA A 203 11.38 7.22 3.02
C ALA A 203 12.74 6.53 2.86
N GLY A 204 13.70 7.25 2.28
CA GLY A 204 15.07 6.76 2.14
C GLY A 204 15.98 7.73 1.40
N PRO A 205 17.20 7.29 1.05
CA PRO A 205 18.16 8.12 0.34
C PRO A 205 17.66 8.55 -1.04
N ARG A 206 18.07 9.75 -1.44
CA ARG A 206 17.93 10.28 -2.80
C ARG A 206 18.84 9.53 -3.79
N ALA A 207 18.55 9.61 -5.09
CA ALA A 207 19.27 8.83 -6.10
C ALA A 207 20.77 9.16 -6.14
N SER A 208 21.16 10.43 -5.92
CA SER A 208 22.57 10.83 -5.79
C SER A 208 23.31 10.16 -4.62
N GLN A 209 22.59 9.68 -3.60
CA GLN A 209 23.16 9.00 -2.44
C GLN A 209 23.12 7.47 -2.57
N TRP A 210 22.11 6.94 -3.28
CA TRP A 210 21.98 5.52 -3.57
C TRP A 210 21.27 5.32 -4.92
N PRO A 211 22.04 5.11 -6.02
CA PRO A 211 21.50 5.01 -7.37
C PRO A 211 20.45 3.90 -7.54
N GLU A 212 20.64 2.76 -6.89
CA GLU A 212 19.73 1.61 -6.94
C GLU A 212 18.51 1.77 -6.02
N GLY A 213 18.50 2.78 -5.15
CA GLY A 213 17.47 2.97 -4.13
C GLY A 213 16.06 3.08 -4.70
N HIS A 214 15.92 3.70 -5.89
CA HIS A 214 14.63 3.76 -6.58
C HIS A 214 14.09 2.38 -6.94
N LYS A 215 14.90 1.57 -7.64
CA LYS A 215 14.48 0.23 -8.11
C LYS A 215 14.24 -0.70 -6.92
N THR A 216 15.11 -0.65 -5.92
CA THR A 216 15.01 -1.47 -4.70
C THR A 216 13.73 -1.13 -3.93
N ALA A 217 13.47 0.16 -3.68
CA ALA A 217 12.23 0.59 -3.02
C ALA A 217 10.98 0.16 -3.81
N GLN A 218 11.00 0.31 -5.13
CA GLN A 218 9.90 -0.11 -5.98
C GLN A 218 9.62 -1.62 -5.86
N GLN A 219 10.66 -2.45 -5.85
CA GLN A 219 10.54 -3.90 -5.67
C GLN A 219 9.98 -4.27 -4.31
N ILE A 220 10.53 -3.69 -3.24
CA ILE A 220 10.12 -3.95 -1.85
C ILE A 220 8.65 -3.55 -1.66
N VAL A 221 8.30 -2.31 -2.01
CA VAL A 221 6.93 -1.80 -1.83
C VAL A 221 5.95 -2.60 -2.68
N SER A 222 6.30 -2.95 -3.93
CA SER A 222 5.46 -3.84 -4.75
C SER A 222 5.26 -5.21 -4.12
N GLY A 223 6.30 -5.78 -3.51
CA GLY A 223 6.24 -7.05 -2.80
C GLY A 223 5.31 -7.02 -1.59
N ILE A 224 5.42 -5.96 -0.77
CA ILE A 224 4.52 -5.73 0.38
C ILE A 224 3.07 -5.64 -0.09
N LEU A 225 2.82 -4.77 -1.07
CA LEU A 225 1.47 -4.54 -1.60
C LEU A 225 0.85 -5.84 -2.13
N ARG A 226 1.58 -6.62 -2.93
CA ARG A 226 1.08 -7.91 -3.45
C ARG A 226 0.78 -8.92 -2.33
N ARG A 227 1.63 -9.01 -1.31
CA ARG A 227 1.41 -9.95 -0.18
C ARG A 227 0.18 -9.57 0.64
N LEU A 228 -0.06 -8.27 0.82
CA LEU A 228 -1.27 -7.79 1.50
C LEU A 228 -2.54 -8.09 0.68
N VAL A 229 -2.48 -8.03 -0.66
CA VAL A 229 -3.58 -8.51 -1.52
C VAL A 229 -3.84 -10.00 -1.30
N ASP A 230 -2.80 -10.84 -1.41
CA ASP A 230 -2.99 -12.28 -1.48
C ASP A 230 -3.47 -12.88 -0.15
N ARG A 231 -3.10 -12.28 0.98
CA ARG A 231 -3.60 -12.68 2.32
C ARG A 231 -5.09 -12.38 2.54
N THR A 232 -5.67 -11.48 1.76
CA THR A 232 -7.10 -11.14 1.86
C THR A 232 -7.99 -11.96 0.91
N ALA A 233 -7.39 -12.84 0.10
CA ALA A 233 -8.15 -13.82 -0.65
C ALA A 233 -8.73 -14.87 0.33
N PRO A 234 -10.03 -15.19 0.27
CA PRO A 234 -10.59 -16.25 1.10
C PRO A 234 -9.80 -17.55 0.87
N LEU A 235 -9.36 -18.17 1.97
CA LEU A 235 -8.80 -19.51 1.99
C LEU A 235 -9.85 -20.46 1.41
N ASN A 236 -9.80 -20.73 0.11
CA ASN A 236 -10.48 -21.89 -0.43
C ASN A 236 -9.74 -23.11 0.10
N THR A 237 -10.27 -23.69 1.18
CA THR A 237 -9.89 -25.00 1.67
C THR A 237 -10.17 -26.04 0.59
N VAL A 238 -9.16 -26.40 -0.19
CA VAL A 238 -9.15 -27.69 -0.88
C VAL A 238 -8.48 -28.67 0.08
N ARG A 239 -9.29 -29.29 0.94
CA ARG A 239 -8.95 -30.61 1.47
C ARG A 239 -9.14 -31.57 0.31
N ASP A 240 -8.07 -31.89 -0.40
CA ASP A 240 -8.01 -33.14 -1.13
C ASP A 240 -7.91 -34.26 -0.09
N SER A 241 -9.08 -34.79 0.30
CA SER A 241 -9.15 -36.10 0.92
C SER A 241 -8.85 -37.13 -0.18
N PRO A 242 -7.84 -38.01 -0.02
CA PRO A 242 -7.79 -39.20 -0.83
C PRO A 242 -8.99 -40.05 -0.43
N ARG A 243 -9.94 -40.20 -1.35
CA ARG A 243 -10.96 -41.24 -1.26
C ARG A 243 -10.22 -42.56 -1.35
N GLY A 244 -10.07 -43.23 -0.21
CA GLY A 244 -10.05 -44.68 -0.20
C GLY A 244 -11.42 -45.17 -0.64
N ASP A 245 -11.41 -46.29 -1.38
CA ASP A 245 -12.44 -47.32 -1.47
C ASP A 245 -12.08 -48.24 -2.65
N PRO A 246 -12.50 -49.52 -2.63
CA PRO A 246 -12.22 -50.56 -1.64
C PRO A 246 -11.29 -51.65 -2.21
#